data_AF-A0A3D1ZKR4-F1
#
_entry.id   AF-A0A3D1ZKR4-F1
#
_cell.length_a   1.000
_cell.length_b   1.000
_cell.length_c   1.000
_cell.angle_alpha   90.00
_cell.angle_beta   90.00
_cell.angle_gamma   90.00
#
_symmetry.space_group_name_H-M   'P 1'
#
loop_
_entity.id
_entity.type
_entity.pdbx_description
1 polymer ?
#
loop_
_entity_poly.entity_id
_entity_poly.type
_entity_poly.pdbx_seq_one_letter_code
_entity_poly.pdbx_strand_id
1 'polypeptide(L)'
;GTDVSGNGNYAVAYNSSSADANVQFGNATQVNSAYFTNTTYAYLAVADGNDGYGGVKGPFATGDFFTLTIRGLAQDGSVLNTVDFNLADGADVVNNWEPVDLSSLGTVYGLSFGLTSSDNGQWGMNTPAYFAMDNLDIQAIPVPASALLFTSALSVFGLIRRKTR
;
A
#
# COMPACT_ATOMS: atom_id res chain seq x y z
N GLY A 1 -12.74 13.34 8.19
CA GLY A 1 -11.62 14.23 7.81
C GLY A 1 -11.80 14.68 6.38
N THR A 2 -10.86 15.45 5.87
CA THR A 2 -10.74 15.82 4.45
C THR A 2 -9.50 15.16 3.87
N ASP A 3 -9.39 15.15 2.54
CA ASP A 3 -8.17 14.78 1.82
C ASP A 3 -6.99 15.74 2.14
N VAL A 4 -5.82 15.51 1.55
CA VAL A 4 -4.61 16.33 1.78
C VAL A 4 -4.83 17.79 1.36
N SER A 5 -5.66 18.03 0.34
CA SER A 5 -5.97 19.39 -0.15
C SER A 5 -7.03 20.14 0.67
N GLY A 6 -7.79 19.41 1.49
CA GLY A 6 -8.88 19.95 2.31
C GLY A 6 -10.25 20.02 1.64
N ASN A 7 -10.37 19.67 0.36
CA ASN A 7 -11.62 19.85 -0.42
C ASN A 7 -11.94 18.69 -1.38
N GLY A 8 -11.23 17.58 -1.29
CA GLY A 8 -11.33 16.45 -2.19
C GLY A 8 -11.73 15.13 -1.51
N ASN A 9 -11.51 14.05 -2.25
CA ASN A 9 -11.75 12.68 -1.80
C ASN A 9 -10.41 12.02 -1.47
N TYR A 10 -10.41 11.09 -0.51
CA TYR A 10 -9.27 10.26 -0.17
C TYR A 10 -9.69 8.78 -0.13
N ALA A 11 -8.71 7.88 -0.24
CA ALA A 11 -8.95 6.46 -0.14
C ALA A 11 -9.00 6.01 1.32
N VAL A 12 -9.91 5.08 1.63
CA VAL A 12 -9.91 4.33 2.90
C VAL A 12 -9.70 2.87 2.55
N ALA A 13 -8.71 2.26 3.17
CA ALA A 13 -8.38 0.85 2.98
C ALA A 13 -8.76 0.06 4.23
N TYR A 14 -9.15 -1.18 3.99
CA TYR A 14 -9.49 -2.17 5.02
C TYR A 14 -8.71 -3.45 4.75
N ASN A 15 -8.00 -3.94 5.76
CA ASN A 15 -7.38 -5.27 5.71
C ASN A 15 -8.28 -6.27 6.42
N SER A 16 -8.67 -7.30 5.69
CA SER A 16 -9.43 -8.43 6.25
C SER A 16 -8.48 -9.46 6.84
N SER A 17 -9.00 -10.36 7.67
CA SER A 17 -8.23 -11.50 8.19
C SER A 17 -7.72 -12.45 7.09
N SER A 18 -8.32 -12.40 5.90
CA SER A 18 -7.98 -13.27 4.77
C SER A 18 -7.13 -12.60 3.67
N ALA A 19 -7.04 -11.27 3.66
CA ALA A 19 -6.38 -10.54 2.58
C ALA A 19 -6.06 -9.08 2.96
N ASP A 20 -4.86 -8.67 2.54
CA ASP A 20 -4.40 -7.29 2.54
C ASP A 20 -5.06 -6.48 1.41
N ALA A 21 -5.34 -5.21 1.67
CA ALA A 21 -5.72 -4.25 0.65
C ALA A 21 -4.60 -4.09 -0.37
N ASN A 22 -4.95 -3.93 -1.65
CA ASN A 22 -3.95 -3.77 -2.71
C ASN A 22 -4.45 -2.86 -3.84
N VAL A 23 -3.49 -2.30 -4.57
CA VAL A 23 -3.67 -1.52 -5.80
C VAL A 23 -2.83 -2.16 -6.89
N GLN A 24 -3.39 -2.31 -8.10
CA GLN A 24 -2.68 -2.88 -9.24
C GLN A 24 -2.44 -1.80 -10.30
N PHE A 25 -1.22 -1.76 -10.82
CA PHE A 25 -0.84 -0.96 -11.96
C PHE A 25 -0.88 -1.83 -13.22
N GLY A 26 -1.53 -1.36 -14.28
CA GLY A 26 -1.62 -2.10 -15.55
C GLY A 26 -0.27 -2.29 -16.25
N ASN A 27 0.76 -1.54 -15.85
CA ASN A 27 2.11 -1.58 -16.39
C ASN A 27 3.14 -1.38 -15.27
N ALA A 28 4.40 -1.69 -15.56
CA ALA A 28 5.53 -1.33 -14.73
C ALA A 28 5.49 0.18 -14.39
N THR A 29 5.50 0.48 -13.09
CA THR A 29 5.27 1.82 -12.56
C THR A 29 6.27 2.09 -11.45
N GLN A 30 6.87 3.28 -11.47
CA GLN A 30 7.64 3.79 -10.35
C GLN A 30 6.69 4.54 -9.42
N VAL A 31 6.75 4.24 -8.11
CA VAL A 31 5.97 4.92 -7.08
C VAL A 31 6.91 5.82 -6.30
N ASN A 32 6.61 7.12 -6.25
CA ASN A 32 7.50 8.09 -5.61
C ASN A 32 7.11 8.33 -4.17
N SER A 33 5.83 8.60 -3.91
CA SER A 33 5.33 8.88 -2.58
C SER A 33 3.82 8.71 -2.49
N ALA A 34 3.30 8.67 -1.28
CA ALA A 34 1.88 8.84 -0.98
C ALA A 34 1.73 9.44 0.42
N TYR A 35 0.55 9.99 0.69
CA TYR A 35 0.20 10.48 2.02
C TYR A 35 -0.62 9.43 2.75
N PHE A 36 -0.32 9.22 4.03
CA PHE A 36 -1.03 8.26 4.87
C PHE A 36 -1.45 8.91 6.18
N THR A 37 -2.58 8.45 6.73
CA THR A 37 -3.03 8.83 8.06
C THR A 37 -3.97 7.77 8.66
N ASN A 38 -4.23 7.85 9.96
CA ASN A 38 -5.22 6.98 10.60
C ASN A 38 -6.64 7.35 10.14
N THR A 39 -7.49 6.33 10.02
CA THR A 39 -8.94 6.60 10.01
C THR A 39 -9.41 7.01 11.41
N THR A 40 -10.54 7.70 11.50
CA THR A 40 -11.12 8.07 12.80
C THR A 40 -11.31 6.87 13.72
N TYR A 41 -11.72 5.72 13.17
CA TYR A 41 -11.94 4.52 13.97
C TYR A 41 -10.64 3.96 14.54
N ALA A 42 -9.60 3.78 13.71
CA ALA A 42 -8.29 3.32 14.16
C ALA A 42 -7.66 4.33 15.14
N TYR A 43 -7.78 5.62 14.86
CA TYR A 43 -7.26 6.69 15.73
C TYR A 43 -7.87 6.62 17.14
N LEU A 44 -9.21 6.58 17.27
CA LEU A 44 -9.86 6.55 18.58
C LEU A 44 -9.56 5.26 19.35
N ALA A 45 -9.46 4.12 18.66
CA ALA A 45 -9.08 2.86 19.28
C ALA A 45 -7.66 2.92 19.87
N VAL A 46 -6.71 3.50 19.14
CA VAL A 46 -5.31 3.59 19.53
C VAL A 46 -5.06 4.70 20.56
N ALA A 47 -5.57 5.90 20.32
CA ALA A 47 -5.30 7.09 21.12
C ALA A 47 -6.14 7.14 22.40
N ASP A 48 -7.39 6.67 22.36
CA ASP A 48 -8.33 6.79 23.47
C ASP A 48 -8.77 5.45 24.07
N GLY A 49 -8.40 4.32 23.44
CA GLY A 49 -8.92 3.01 23.82
C GLY A 49 -10.40 2.84 23.50
N ASN A 50 -10.95 3.66 22.60
CA ASN A 50 -12.38 3.72 22.34
C ASN A 50 -12.70 3.22 20.94
N ASP A 51 -13.07 1.95 20.86
CA ASP A 51 -13.61 1.31 19.66
C ASP A 51 -15.14 1.18 19.67
N GLY A 52 -15.80 1.68 20.72
CA GLY A 52 -17.23 1.53 20.97
C GLY A 52 -17.66 0.21 21.64
N TYR A 53 -16.75 -0.76 21.81
CA TYR A 53 -17.06 -2.11 22.32
C TYR A 53 -16.16 -2.57 23.48
N GLY A 54 -15.07 -1.85 23.76
CA GLY A 54 -14.10 -2.15 24.82
C GLY A 54 -13.17 -3.32 24.46
N GLY A 55 -12.99 -3.63 23.17
CA GLY A 55 -12.20 -4.78 22.71
C GLY A 55 -10.73 -4.47 22.41
N VAL A 56 -10.34 -3.19 22.50
CA VAL A 56 -9.00 -2.71 22.14
C VAL A 56 -8.16 -2.38 23.37
N LYS A 57 -6.84 -2.47 23.21
CA LYS A 57 -5.86 -2.23 24.28
C LYS A 57 -5.72 -0.76 24.67
N GLY A 58 -5.97 0.17 23.74
CA GLY A 58 -5.62 1.58 23.90
C GLY A 58 -6.13 2.23 25.20
N PRO A 59 -5.62 3.41 25.60
CA PRO A 59 -4.65 4.23 24.89
C PRO A 59 -3.25 3.58 24.83
N PHE A 60 -2.56 3.73 23.69
CA PHE A 60 -1.23 3.16 23.50
C PHE A 60 -0.18 3.85 24.38
N ALA A 61 0.76 3.06 24.90
CA ALA A 61 1.85 3.53 25.76
C ALA A 61 3.21 3.13 25.16
N THR A 62 4.31 3.53 25.80
CA THR A 62 5.66 3.17 25.35
C THR A 62 5.79 1.66 25.09
N GLY A 63 6.21 1.31 23.88
CA GLY A 63 6.33 -0.07 23.41
C GLY A 63 5.12 -0.57 22.60
N ASP A 64 4.04 0.19 22.53
CA ASP A 64 2.92 -0.07 21.62
C ASP A 64 3.17 0.51 20.23
N PHE A 65 2.63 -0.13 19.21
CA PHE A 65 2.78 0.31 17.83
C PHE A 65 1.56 -0.04 16.98
N PHE A 66 1.37 0.74 15.92
CA PHE A 66 0.50 0.41 14.80
C PHE A 66 1.24 0.76 13.51
N THR A 67 1.59 -0.25 12.72
CA THR A 67 2.49 -0.13 11.57
C THR A 67 1.80 -0.55 10.29
N LEU A 68 1.87 0.32 9.29
CA LEU A 68 1.53 0.07 7.90
C LEU A 68 2.79 -0.39 7.14
N THR A 69 2.76 -1.61 6.64
CA THR A 69 3.79 -2.14 5.74
C THR A 69 3.31 -2.01 4.30
N ILE A 70 3.90 -1.08 3.55
CA ILE A 70 3.67 -0.88 2.12
C ILE A 70 4.62 -1.79 1.34
N ARG A 71 4.06 -2.67 0.50
CA ARG A 71 4.81 -3.68 -0.27
C ARG A 71 4.70 -3.39 -1.75
N GLY A 72 5.84 -3.27 -2.42
CA GLY A 72 5.91 -3.23 -3.88
C GLY A 72 5.74 -4.64 -4.45
N LEU A 73 4.84 -4.79 -5.42
CA LEU A 73 4.54 -6.08 -6.04
C LEU A 73 5.16 -6.21 -7.43
N ALA A 74 5.63 -7.40 -7.78
CA ALA A 74 5.97 -7.79 -9.14
C ALA A 74 4.71 -8.12 -9.96
N GLN A 75 4.87 -8.35 -11.26
CA GLN A 75 3.77 -8.67 -12.16
C GLN A 75 3.04 -9.97 -11.79
N ASP A 76 3.75 -10.93 -11.19
CA ASP A 76 3.20 -12.20 -10.72
C ASP A 76 2.59 -12.10 -9.30
N GLY A 77 2.59 -10.91 -8.70
CA GLY A 77 2.09 -10.65 -7.36
C GLY A 77 3.08 -10.93 -6.24
N SER A 78 4.31 -11.36 -6.52
CA SER A 78 5.35 -11.53 -5.49
C SER A 78 5.82 -10.18 -4.92
N VAL A 79 6.20 -10.15 -3.64
CA VAL A 79 6.72 -8.95 -2.98
C VAL A 79 8.17 -8.72 -3.39
N LEU A 80 8.47 -7.51 -3.88
CA LEU A 80 9.82 -7.08 -4.28
C LEU A 80 10.56 -6.40 -3.14
N ASN A 81 9.96 -5.35 -2.58
CA ASN A 81 10.51 -4.49 -1.55
C ASN A 81 9.39 -3.99 -0.64
N THR A 82 9.77 -3.46 0.53
CA THR A 82 8.83 -2.97 1.55
C THR A 82 9.29 -1.65 2.15
N VAL A 83 8.32 -0.82 2.52
CA VAL A 83 8.50 0.39 3.33
C VAL A 83 7.52 0.30 4.50
N ASP A 84 8.03 0.51 5.72
CA ASP A 84 7.19 0.55 6.92
C ASP A 84 6.94 2.00 7.33
N PHE A 85 5.70 2.28 7.72
CA PHE A 85 5.25 3.55 8.25
C PHE A 85 4.47 3.32 9.53
N ASN A 86 4.91 3.94 10.64
CA ASN A 86 4.21 3.85 11.91
C ASN A 86 3.05 4.84 11.93
N LEU A 87 1.84 4.31 11.90
CA LEU A 87 0.60 5.05 12.18
C LEU A 87 0.47 5.39 13.67
N ALA A 88 1.14 4.64 14.53
CA ALA A 88 1.35 4.98 15.94
C ALA A 88 2.67 4.40 16.47
N ASP A 89 3.36 5.18 17.31
CA ASP A 89 4.50 4.75 18.14
C ASP A 89 4.26 5.22 19.58
N GLY A 90 3.75 4.31 20.41
CA GLY A 90 3.21 4.62 21.73
C GLY A 90 2.11 5.68 21.68
N ALA A 91 2.31 6.78 22.40
CA ALA A 91 1.34 7.89 22.47
C ALA A 91 1.41 8.83 21.26
N ASP A 92 2.43 8.69 20.40
CA ASP A 92 2.55 9.47 19.17
C ASP A 92 1.71 8.81 18.08
N VAL A 93 0.44 9.22 17.99
CA VAL A 93 -0.55 8.67 17.06
C VAL A 93 -0.77 9.65 15.90
N VAL A 94 -0.54 9.19 14.67
CA VAL A 94 -0.69 10.03 13.47
C VAL A 94 -2.14 10.47 13.32
N ASN A 95 -2.38 11.79 13.33
CA ASN A 95 -3.70 12.41 13.20
C ASN A 95 -3.80 13.42 12.05
N ASN A 96 -2.72 13.57 11.28
CA ASN A 96 -2.66 14.40 10.09
C ASN A 96 -2.07 13.60 8.92
N TRP A 97 -2.16 14.14 7.71
CA TRP A 97 -1.56 13.52 6.53
C TRP A 97 -0.04 13.61 6.57
N GLU A 98 0.61 12.45 6.56
CA GLU A 98 2.08 12.36 6.54
C GLU A 98 2.57 11.85 5.19
N PRO A 99 3.50 12.57 4.52
CA PRO A 99 4.11 12.10 3.29
C PRO A 99 5.10 10.98 3.57
N VAL A 100 4.99 9.88 2.82
CA VAL A 100 5.92 8.75 2.89
C VAL A 100 6.60 8.58 1.54
N ASP A 101 7.93 8.55 1.56
CA ASP A 101 8.75 8.24 0.39
C ASP A 101 8.69 6.73 0.10
N LEU A 102 8.26 6.40 -1.12
CA LEU A 102 8.08 5.04 -1.61
C LEU A 102 9.06 4.70 -2.74
N SER A 103 9.96 5.62 -3.09
CA SER A 103 10.91 5.45 -4.20
C SER A 103 11.82 4.22 -4.06
N SER A 104 12.08 3.80 -2.82
CA SER A 104 12.87 2.60 -2.49
C SER A 104 12.17 1.29 -2.88
N LEU A 105 10.86 1.30 -3.16
CA LEU A 105 10.15 0.14 -3.69
C LEU A 105 10.63 -0.24 -5.10
N GLY A 106 11.15 0.73 -5.86
CA GLY A 106 11.61 0.57 -7.22
C GLY A 106 10.47 0.53 -8.24
N THR A 107 10.65 -0.25 -9.31
CA THR A 107 9.63 -0.47 -10.33
C THR A 107 8.73 -1.63 -9.93
N VAL A 108 7.43 -1.35 -9.82
CA VAL A 108 6.42 -2.30 -9.34
C VAL A 108 5.24 -2.40 -10.32
N TYR A 109 4.43 -3.44 -10.17
CA TYR A 109 3.16 -3.65 -10.87
C TYR A 109 1.96 -3.51 -9.94
N GLY A 110 2.18 -3.29 -8.64
CA GLY A 110 1.13 -3.02 -7.69
C GLY A 110 1.70 -2.70 -6.32
N LEU A 111 0.81 -2.32 -5.40
CA LEU A 111 1.08 -2.15 -3.99
C LEU A 111 0.18 -3.08 -3.19
N SER A 112 0.70 -3.68 -2.14
CA SER A 112 -0.08 -4.34 -1.09
C SER A 112 0.20 -3.68 0.24
N PHE A 113 -0.82 -3.58 1.09
CA PHE A 113 -0.76 -2.84 2.34
C PHE A 113 -1.06 -3.79 3.49
N GLY A 114 -0.06 -4.10 4.31
CA GLY A 114 -0.23 -4.89 5.53
C GLY A 114 -0.35 -3.98 6.75
N LEU A 115 -1.12 -4.40 7.75
CA LEU A 115 -1.21 -3.70 9.03
C LEU A 115 -0.81 -4.65 10.16
N THR A 116 0.01 -4.17 11.07
CA THR A 116 0.38 -4.88 12.30
C THR A 116 0.27 -3.95 13.50
N SER A 117 -0.02 -4.50 14.67
CA SER A 117 -0.13 -3.73 15.92
C SER A 117 0.39 -4.54 17.11
N SER A 118 0.73 -3.87 18.20
CA SER A 118 0.99 -4.51 19.49
C SER A 118 -0.29 -5.04 20.17
N ASP A 119 -1.47 -4.51 19.81
CA ASP A 119 -2.76 -4.96 20.33
C ASP A 119 -3.29 -6.18 19.56
N ASN A 120 -3.00 -7.37 20.08
CA ASN A 120 -3.44 -8.65 19.52
C ASN A 120 -4.19 -9.50 20.55
N GLY A 121 -5.26 -10.14 20.10
CA GLY A 121 -5.98 -11.19 20.82
C GLY A 121 -5.76 -12.57 20.20
N GLN A 122 -6.55 -13.55 20.66
CA GLN A 122 -6.50 -14.93 20.16
C GLN A 122 -6.78 -15.04 18.66
N TRP A 123 -7.57 -14.11 18.10
CA TRP A 123 -8.06 -14.15 16.73
C TRP A 123 -7.32 -13.21 15.77
N GLY A 124 -6.25 -12.57 16.24
CA GLY A 124 -5.46 -11.60 15.49
C GLY A 124 -5.47 -10.21 16.12
N MET A 125 -5.17 -9.21 15.30
CA MET A 125 -5.10 -7.81 15.72
C MET A 125 -6.48 -7.31 16.17
N ASN A 126 -6.56 -6.71 17.36
CA ASN A 126 -7.80 -6.09 17.85
C ASN A 126 -7.93 -4.65 17.33
N THR A 127 -6.79 -3.95 17.14
CA THR A 127 -6.76 -2.62 16.51
C THR A 127 -7.52 -2.66 15.18
N PRO A 128 -8.45 -1.72 14.93
CA PRO A 128 -9.16 -1.66 13.66
C PRO A 128 -8.20 -1.59 12.47
N ALA A 129 -8.31 -2.56 11.56
CA ALA A 129 -7.39 -2.70 10.43
C ALA A 129 -7.72 -1.74 9.26
N TYR A 130 -7.77 -0.44 9.56
CA TYR A 130 -8.15 0.61 8.62
C TYR A 130 -7.12 1.74 8.60
N PHE A 131 -6.77 2.21 7.41
CA PHE A 131 -5.96 3.41 7.21
C PHE A 131 -6.51 4.25 6.04
N ALA A 132 -6.11 5.51 5.98
CA ALA A 132 -6.43 6.40 4.88
C ALA A 132 -5.17 6.71 4.05
N MET A 133 -5.35 6.84 2.74
CA MET A 133 -4.31 7.15 1.77
C MET A 133 -4.77 8.24 0.81
N ASP A 134 -3.86 9.10 0.38
CA ASP A 134 -4.14 10.12 -0.62
C ASP A 134 -2.89 10.50 -1.43
N ASN A 135 -3.09 11.20 -2.54
CA ASN A 135 -2.04 11.76 -3.40
C ASN A 135 -0.91 10.76 -3.73
N LEU A 136 -1.29 9.57 -4.21
CA LEU A 136 -0.35 8.56 -4.69
C LEU A 136 0.37 9.07 -5.96
N ASP A 137 1.64 9.44 -5.81
CA ASP A 137 2.47 9.95 -6.90
C ASP A 137 3.19 8.80 -7.62
N ILE A 138 2.89 8.66 -8.91
CA ILE A 138 3.36 7.55 -9.73
C ILE A 138 3.83 8.02 -11.11
N GLN A 139 4.80 7.28 -11.64
CA GLN A 139 5.29 7.44 -13.01
C GLN A 139 5.27 6.09 -13.72
N ALA A 140 4.38 5.95 -14.70
CA ALA A 140 4.37 4.77 -15.57
C ALA A 140 5.66 4.70 -16.40
N ILE A 141 6.27 3.52 -16.47
CA ILE A 141 7.47 3.29 -17.28
C ILE A 141 7.04 2.81 -18.66
N PRO A 142 7.27 3.60 -19.74
CA PRO A 142 6.89 3.19 -21.08
C PRO A 142 7.67 1.95 -21.52
N VAL A 143 6.97 0.96 -22.08
CA VAL A 143 7.64 -0.14 -22.77
C VAL A 143 8.27 0.42 -24.05
N PRO A 144 9.60 0.34 -24.26
CA PRO A 144 10.23 0.91 -25.44
C PRO A 144 9.65 0.28 -26.72
N ALA A 145 9.30 1.10 -27.70
CA ALA A 145 8.77 0.64 -29.00
C ALA A 145 9.72 -0.35 -29.71
N SER A 146 11.01 -0.31 -29.41
CA SER A 146 12.00 -1.28 -29.89
C SER A 146 11.68 -2.71 -29.47
N ALA A 147 11.19 -2.95 -28.25
CA ALA A 147 10.82 -4.29 -27.79
C ALA A 147 9.66 -4.88 -28.61
N LEU A 148 8.69 -4.05 -29.02
CA LEU A 148 7.58 -4.44 -29.88
C LEU A 148 8.02 -4.67 -31.33
N LEU A 149 8.97 -3.87 -31.84
CA LEU A 149 9.52 -4.05 -33.17
C LEU A 149 10.31 -5.37 -33.28
N PHE A 150 11.09 -5.74 -32.28
CA PHE A 150 11.84 -7.01 -32.30
C PHE A 150 10.92 -8.24 -32.27
N THR A 151 9.84 -8.23 -31.51
CA THR A 151 8.86 -9.35 -31.50
C THR A 151 8.14 -9.47 -32.85
N SER A 152 7.82 -8.35 -33.50
CA SER A 152 7.21 -8.34 -34.84
C SER A 152 8.17 -8.87 -35.92
N ALA A 153 9.46 -8.50 -35.87
CA ALA A 153 10.45 -8.99 -36.82
C ALA A 153 10.64 -10.50 -36.71
N LEU A 154 10.79 -11.03 -35.49
CA LEU A 154 10.96 -12.48 -35.23
C LEU A 154 9.77 -13.30 -35.73
N SER A 155 8.54 -12.82 -35.55
CA SER A 155 7.33 -13.52 -36.01
C SER A 155 7.17 -13.49 -37.53
N VAL A 156 7.52 -12.38 -38.19
CA VAL A 156 7.58 -12.31 -39.66
C VAL A 156 8.64 -13.26 -40.23
N PHE A 157 9.84 -13.31 -39.65
CA PHE A 157 10.89 -14.25 -40.09
C PHE A 157 10.49 -15.72 -39.90
N GLY A 158 9.79 -16.05 -38.82
CA GLY A 158 9.23 -17.39 -38.60
C GLY A 158 8.19 -17.79 -39.66
N LEU A 159 7.30 -16.86 -40.02
CA LEU A 159 6.31 -17.03 -41.09
C LEU A 159 6.97 -17.20 -42.47
N ILE A 160 8.01 -16.42 -42.78
CA ILE A 160 8.74 -16.51 -44.04
C ILE A 160 9.47 -17.86 -44.15
N ARG A 161 10.13 -18.32 -43.09
CA ARG A 161 10.82 -19.63 -43.07
C ARG A 161 9.88 -20.83 -43.21
N ARG A 162 8.60 -20.69 -42.83
CA ARG A 162 7.61 -21.77 -42.92
C ARG A 162 6.98 -21.88 -44.32
N LYS A 163 7.04 -20.83 -45.14
CA LYS A 163 6.57 -20.84 -46.53
C LYS A 163 7.60 -21.36 -47.54
N THR A 164 8.87 -21.50 -47.14
CA THR A 164 9.97 -21.94 -48.01
C THR A 164 10.39 -23.40 -47.81
N ARG A 165 9.58 -24.20 -47.11
CA ARG A 165 9.66 -25.67 -47.06
C ARG A 165 8.43 -26.26 -47.73
#